data_AF-A0A7Y3CJL7-F1
#
_entry.id   AF-A0A7Y3CJL7-F1
#
_cell.length_a   1.000
_cell.length_b   1.000
_cell.length_c   1.000
_cell.angle_alpha   90.00
_cell.angle_beta   90.00
_cell.angle_gamma   90.00
#
_symmetry.space_group_name_H-M   'P 1'
#
loop_
_entity.id
_entity.type
_entity.pdbx_description
1 polymer ?
#
loop_
_entity_poly.entity_id
_entity_poly.type
_entity_poly.pdbx_seq_one_letter_code
_entity_poly.pdbx_strand_id
1 'polypeptide(L)'
;MKKLFGNTNGLKTDHIRRLEKFYRRRIPPEFVITFELARDISRLSHEIRRQIGLLINRRGKIACVIVGDYKGIIIPEITGYRAAPGRLTGLRCIHTHLDNDPLSKDDLTDLALLRLDIMG
;
A
#
# COMPACT_ATOMS: atom_id res chain seq x y z
N MET A 1 2.13 10.15 15.84
CA MET A 1 2.60 8.97 15.07
C MET A 1 1.65 8.70 13.93
N LYS A 2 2.14 8.25 12.77
CA LYS A 2 1.25 7.84 11.67
C LYS A 2 0.94 6.36 11.82
N LYS A 3 -0.35 6.05 11.97
CA LYS A 3 -0.86 4.70 12.25
C LYS A 3 -0.46 3.72 11.12
N LEU A 4 0.13 2.59 11.46
CA LEU A 4 0.26 1.45 10.55
C LEU A 4 -1.03 0.62 10.61
N PHE A 5 -1.43 0.05 9.48
CA PHE A 5 -2.62 -0.80 9.38
C PHE A 5 -2.25 -2.26 9.14
N GLY A 6 -3.10 -3.19 9.57
CA GLY A 6 -2.91 -4.63 9.38
C GLY A 6 -1.98 -5.28 10.41
N ASN A 7 -1.28 -6.33 10.00
CA ASN A 7 -0.57 -7.28 10.87
C ASN A 7 0.81 -6.79 11.30
N THR A 8 0.85 -5.99 12.37
CA THR A 8 2.10 -5.46 12.96
C THR A 8 2.64 -6.31 14.10
N ASN A 9 1.93 -7.38 14.49
CA ASN A 9 2.33 -8.23 15.62
C ASN A 9 3.68 -8.91 15.36
N GLY A 10 4.56 -8.93 16.35
CA GLY A 10 5.88 -9.55 16.25
C GLY A 10 6.91 -8.80 15.39
N LEU A 11 6.58 -7.60 14.88
CA LEU A 11 7.57 -6.75 14.21
C LEU A 11 8.53 -6.13 15.24
N LYS A 12 9.81 -6.07 14.88
CA LYS A 12 10.81 -5.35 15.68
C LYS A 12 10.55 -3.85 15.62
N THR A 13 11.00 -3.11 16.63
CA THR A 13 10.87 -1.65 16.68
C THR A 13 11.47 -0.96 15.45
N ASP A 14 12.58 -1.47 14.92
CA ASP A 14 13.19 -0.93 13.70
C ASP A 14 12.33 -1.13 12.45
N HIS A 15 11.65 -2.29 12.32
CA HIS A 15 10.71 -2.56 11.24
C HIS A 15 9.56 -1.55 11.25
N ILE A 16 8.97 -1.34 12.42
CA ILE A 16 7.90 -0.34 12.61
C ILE A 16 8.39 1.05 12.20
N ARG A 17 9.56 1.46 12.67
CA ARG A 17 10.15 2.77 12.34
C ARG A 17 10.40 2.93 10.83
N ARG A 18 10.85 1.88 10.13
CA ARG A 18 11.06 1.88 8.68
C ARG A 18 9.74 1.98 7.91
N LEU A 19 8.72 1.23 8.31
CA LEU A 19 7.37 1.32 7.74
C LEU A 19 6.78 2.73 7.91
N GLU A 20 6.91 3.32 9.09
CA GLU A 20 6.41 4.67 9.35
C GLU A 20 7.11 5.75 8.51
N LYS A 21 8.39 5.55 8.14
CA LYS A 21 9.13 6.47 7.26
C LYS A 21 8.54 6.54 5.87
N PHE A 22 7.87 5.50 5.36
CA PHE A 22 7.24 5.55 4.03
C PHE A 22 6.22 6.67 3.91
N TYR A 23 5.49 6.99 4.98
CA TYR A 23 4.57 8.11 4.98
C TYR A 23 5.18 9.51 4.73
N ARG A 24 6.51 9.63 4.84
CA ARG A 24 7.26 10.87 4.55
C ARG A 24 7.71 10.93 3.09
N ARG A 25 7.69 9.80 2.37
CA ARG A 25 8.01 9.75 0.95
C ARG A 25 6.95 10.49 0.12
N ARG A 26 7.40 10.98 -1.04
CA ARG A 26 6.59 11.62 -2.06
C ARG A 26 6.95 11.00 -3.38
N ILE A 27 5.93 10.72 -4.18
CA ILE A 27 6.05 10.17 -5.52
C ILE A 27 5.67 11.30 -6.48
N PRO A 28 6.48 11.63 -7.50
CA PRO A 28 6.04 12.61 -8.49
C PRO A 28 4.74 12.13 -9.17
N PRO A 29 3.74 13.00 -9.39
CA PRO A 29 2.41 12.59 -9.86
C PRO A 29 2.39 11.74 -11.14
N GLU A 30 3.37 11.96 -12.02
CA GLU A 30 3.58 11.24 -13.28
C GLU A 30 4.02 9.78 -13.12
N PHE A 31 4.52 9.40 -11.94
CA PHE A 31 4.87 8.02 -11.62
C PHE A 31 3.79 7.35 -10.78
N VAL A 32 3.61 6.04 -10.99
CA VAL A 32 2.82 5.18 -10.10
C VAL A 32 3.56 4.99 -8.78
N ILE A 33 4.84 4.64 -8.88
CA ILE A 33 5.79 4.50 -7.77
C ILE A 33 7.19 4.82 -8.30
N THR A 34 8.06 5.39 -7.47
CA THR A 34 9.48 5.56 -7.80
C THR A 34 10.23 4.24 -7.63
N PHE A 35 11.25 3.98 -8.45
CA PHE A 35 12.07 2.77 -8.33
C PHE A 35 12.67 2.58 -6.93
N GLU A 36 13.13 3.66 -6.29
CA GLU A 36 13.71 3.61 -4.94
C GLU A 36 12.68 3.14 -3.92
N LEU A 37 11.46 3.68 -3.97
CA LEU A 37 10.38 3.28 -3.06
C LEU A 37 9.95 1.84 -3.31
N ALA A 38 9.82 1.41 -4.57
CA ALA A 38 9.50 0.03 -4.92
C ALA A 38 10.56 -0.93 -4.34
N ARG A 39 11.85 -0.64 -4.56
CA ARG A 39 12.95 -1.42 -3.99
C ARG A 39 12.92 -1.46 -2.47
N ASP A 40 12.64 -0.34 -1.82
CA ASP A 40 12.61 -0.25 -0.35
C ASP A 40 11.45 -1.08 0.24
N ILE A 41 10.25 -1.03 -0.34
CA ILE A 41 9.11 -1.83 0.13
C ILE A 41 9.31 -3.31 -0.13
N SER A 42 9.84 -3.71 -1.30
CA SER A 42 10.10 -5.13 -1.61
C SER A 42 11.11 -5.74 -0.64
N ARG A 43 12.23 -5.03 -0.38
CA ARG A 43 13.24 -5.50 0.57
C ARG A 43 12.67 -5.66 1.98
N LEU A 44 11.95 -4.66 2.46
CA LEU A 44 11.37 -4.72 3.81
C LEU A 44 10.29 -5.81 3.90
N SER A 45 9.48 -5.98 2.85
CA SER A 45 8.44 -7.00 2.76
C SER A 45 9.01 -8.41 2.93
N HIS A 46 10.08 -8.75 2.19
CA HIS A 46 10.76 -10.03 2.36
C HIS A 46 11.42 -10.18 3.74
N GLU A 47 12.02 -9.11 4.27
CA GLU A 47 12.64 -9.11 5.59
C GLU A 47 11.63 -9.43 6.71
N ILE A 48 10.42 -8.84 6.64
CA ILE A 48 9.36 -9.07 7.63
C ILE A 48 8.45 -10.25 7.28
N ARG A 49 8.66 -10.88 6.11
CA ARG A 49 7.84 -11.96 5.54
C ARG A 49 6.34 -11.62 5.49
N ARG A 50 6.03 -10.39 5.09
CA ARG A 50 4.66 -9.89 4.94
C ARG A 50 4.57 -8.96 3.75
N GLN A 51 3.46 -9.01 3.03
CA GLN A 51 3.15 -8.02 2.01
C GLN A 51 3.08 -6.62 2.64
N ILE A 52 3.50 -5.60 1.89
CA ILE A 52 3.41 -4.20 2.29
C ILE A 52 2.58 -3.48 1.24
N GLY A 53 1.49 -2.86 1.66
CA GLY A 53 0.61 -2.05 0.80
C GLY A 53 0.77 -0.56 1.07
N LEU A 54 0.80 0.25 0.01
CA LEU A 54 0.82 1.70 0.05
C LEU A 54 -0.40 2.24 -0.68
N LEU A 55 -1.21 3.07 -0.01
CA LEU A 55 -2.26 3.84 -0.68
C LEU A 55 -1.76 5.25 -0.95
N ILE A 56 -1.64 5.58 -2.23
CA ILE A 56 -1.00 6.79 -2.74
C ILE A 56 -2.06 7.61 -3.47
N ASN A 57 -2.23 8.87 -3.07
CA ASN A 57 -3.16 9.74 -3.77
C ASN A 57 -2.58 10.32 -5.08
N ARG A 58 -3.43 10.98 -5.88
CA ARG A 58 -3.03 11.62 -7.15
C ARG A 58 -1.94 12.70 -7.01
N ARG A 59 -1.74 13.26 -5.81
CA ARG A 59 -0.68 14.22 -5.51
C ARG A 59 0.62 13.55 -5.05
N GLY A 60 0.70 12.22 -5.12
CA GLY A 60 1.89 11.48 -4.73
C GLY A 60 2.13 11.35 -3.23
N LYS A 61 1.13 11.68 -2.41
CA LYS A 61 1.18 11.52 -0.95
C LYS A 61 0.69 10.12 -0.59
N ILE A 62 1.50 9.40 0.19
CA ILE A 62 1.09 8.15 0.83
C ILE A 62 0.11 8.48 1.95
N ALA A 63 -1.14 8.07 1.75
CA ALA A 63 -2.27 8.21 2.66
C ALA A 63 -2.31 7.10 3.70
N CYS A 64 -1.90 5.88 3.33
CA CYS A 64 -1.89 4.71 4.21
C CYS A 64 -0.68 3.81 3.92
N VAL A 65 -0.14 3.19 4.98
CA VAL A 65 0.84 2.11 4.94
C VAL A 65 0.22 0.91 5.65
N ILE A 66 0.13 -0.21 4.93
CA ILE A 66 -0.54 -1.44 5.33
C ILE A 66 0.50 -2.54 5.41
N VAL A 67 0.45 -3.33 6.49
CA VAL A 67 1.22 -4.55 6.66
C VAL A 67 0.25 -5.72 6.52
N GLY A 68 0.44 -6.53 5.51
CA GLY A 68 -0.36 -7.72 5.25
C GLY A 68 0.17 -8.95 5.97
N ASP A 69 -0.19 -10.11 5.43
CA ASP A 69 0.44 -11.37 5.73
C ASP A 69 1.17 -11.89 4.48
N TYR A 70 1.33 -13.21 4.35
CA TYR A 70 1.94 -13.81 3.17
C TYR A 70 1.02 -13.78 1.94
N LYS A 71 -0.29 -13.89 2.14
CA LYS A 71 -1.30 -14.08 1.10
C LYS A 71 -1.81 -12.76 0.54
N GLY A 72 -1.85 -11.71 1.36
CA GLY A 72 -2.46 -10.46 0.94
C GLY A 72 -2.37 -9.33 1.96
N ILE A 73 -3.00 -8.22 1.60
CA ILE A 73 -3.22 -7.07 2.48
C ILE A 73 -4.73 -6.89 2.70
N ILE A 74 -5.11 -6.26 3.81
CA ILE A 74 -6.48 -5.81 4.03
C ILE A 74 -6.49 -4.29 3.94
N ILE A 75 -7.15 -3.77 2.91
CA ILE A 75 -7.27 -2.32 2.69
C ILE A 75 -8.27 -1.73 3.68
N PRO A 76 -7.84 -0.81 4.58
CA PRO A 76 -8.75 -0.17 5.52
C PRO A 76 -9.61 0.88 4.82
N GLU A 77 -10.78 1.18 5.40
CA GLU A 77 -11.50 2.39 5.02
C GLU A 77 -10.67 3.64 5.35
N ILE A 78 -10.48 4.51 4.35
CA ILE A 78 -9.78 5.78 4.53
C ILE A 78 -10.79 6.94 4.52
N THR A 79 -10.92 7.59 5.68
CA THR A 79 -11.70 8.81 5.82
C THR A 79 -11.19 9.89 4.86
N GLY A 80 -12.11 10.51 4.12
CA GLY A 80 -11.79 11.57 3.14
C GLY A 80 -11.49 11.09 1.73
N TYR A 81 -11.49 9.78 1.47
CA TYR A 81 -11.32 9.20 0.13
C TYR A 81 -12.54 8.37 -0.28
N ARG A 82 -13.72 8.99 -0.28
CA ARG A 82 -14.94 8.38 -0.81
C ARG A 82 -15.14 8.78 -2.26
N ALA A 83 -15.30 7.79 -3.11
CA ALA A 83 -15.69 7.99 -4.49
C ALA A 83 -17.12 8.54 -4.55
N ALA A 84 -17.31 9.71 -5.15
CA ALA A 84 -18.66 10.11 -5.57
C ALA A 84 -19.18 9.12 -6.64
N PRO A 85 -20.51 8.97 -6.80
CA PRO A 85 -21.07 8.15 -7.87
C PRO A 85 -20.41 8.47 -9.22
N GLY A 86 -20.02 7.43 -9.97
CA GLY A 86 -19.35 7.59 -11.27
C GLY A 86 -17.87 7.98 -11.24
N ARG A 87 -17.25 8.28 -10.07
CA ARG A 87 -15.82 8.62 -9.96
C ARG A 87 -14.95 7.58 -9.24
N LEU A 88 -13.69 7.44 -9.63
CA LEU A 88 -12.69 6.70 -8.84
C LEU A 88 -12.31 7.46 -7.55
N THR A 89 -11.79 6.75 -6.55
CA THR A 89 -11.46 7.30 -5.21
C THR A 89 -10.28 8.25 -5.20
N GLY A 90 -9.46 8.28 -6.26
CA GLY A 90 -8.25 9.08 -6.28
C GLY A 90 -7.07 8.46 -5.52
N LEU A 91 -7.18 7.17 -5.19
CA LEU A 91 -6.15 6.38 -4.53
C LEU A 91 -5.64 5.28 -5.45
N ARG A 92 -4.33 5.12 -5.49
CA ARG A 92 -3.62 4.02 -6.11
C ARG A 92 -3.14 3.10 -4.99
N CYS A 93 -3.43 1.81 -5.06
CA CYS A 93 -2.86 0.82 -4.15
C CYS A 93 -1.67 0.16 -4.85
N ILE A 94 -0.50 0.24 -4.21
CA ILE A 94 0.69 -0.47 -4.64
C ILE A 94 1.12 -1.41 -3.52
N HIS A 95 1.18 -2.70 -3.78
CA HIS A 95 1.57 -3.70 -2.79
C HIS A 95 2.63 -4.67 -3.32
N THR A 96 3.35 -5.28 -2.38
CA THR A 96 4.32 -6.33 -2.71
C THR A 96 3.63 -7.69 -2.69
N HIS A 97 4.01 -8.56 -3.61
CA HIS A 97 3.86 -10.01 -3.46
C HIS A 97 5.19 -10.61 -2.97
N LEU A 98 5.12 -11.63 -2.13
CA LEU A 98 6.32 -12.34 -1.64
C LEU A 98 6.77 -13.45 -2.60
N ASP A 99 5.87 -13.85 -3.49
CA ASP A 99 6.12 -14.73 -4.62
C ASP A 99 5.98 -13.93 -5.93
N ASN A 100 6.34 -14.54 -7.05
CA ASN A 100 6.26 -13.91 -8.37
C ASN A 100 4.86 -14.01 -8.99
N ASP A 101 3.83 -13.98 -8.14
CA ASP A 101 2.45 -14.13 -8.56
C ASP A 101 1.91 -12.83 -9.18
N PRO A 102 1.04 -12.93 -10.21
CA PRO A 102 0.31 -11.79 -10.72
C PRO A 102 -0.73 -11.30 -9.70
N LEU A 103 -1.39 -10.19 -10.00
CA LEU A 103 -2.54 -9.73 -9.21
C LEU A 103 -3.57 -10.84 -9.04
N SER A 104 -3.95 -11.07 -7.79
CA SER A 104 -4.95 -12.07 -7.42
C SER A 104 -6.36 -11.62 -7.79
N LYS A 105 -7.32 -12.55 -7.74
CA LYS A 105 -8.73 -12.21 -7.88
C LYS A 105 -9.21 -11.25 -6.78
N ASP A 106 -8.66 -11.37 -5.58
CA ASP A 106 -8.99 -10.49 -4.46
C ASP A 106 -8.46 -9.07 -4.72
N ASP A 107 -7.26 -8.94 -5.29
CA ASP A 107 -6.71 -7.64 -5.69
C ASP A 107 -7.57 -6.94 -6.74
N LEU A 108 -8.06 -7.69 -7.74
CA LEU A 108 -8.97 -7.16 -8.76
C LEU A 108 -10.35 -6.83 -8.19
N THR A 109 -10.81 -7.58 -7.19
CA THR A 109 -12.07 -7.32 -6.48
C THR A 109 -11.96 -6.03 -5.67
N ASP A 110 -10.86 -5.83 -4.96
CA ASP A 110 -10.59 -4.60 -4.21
C ASP A 110 -10.48 -3.39 -5.13
N LEU A 111 -9.79 -3.51 -6.28
CA LEU A 111 -9.74 -2.47 -7.30
C LEU A 111 -11.14 -2.01 -7.71
N ALA A 112 -12.03 -2.96 -7.98
CA ALA A 112 -13.40 -2.70 -8.44
C ALA A 112 -14.29 -2.12 -7.32
N LEU A 113 -14.34 -2.78 -6.16
CA LEU A 113 -15.24 -2.40 -5.06
C LEU A 113 -14.82 -1.09 -4.39
N LEU A 114 -13.52 -0.89 -4.20
CA LEU A 114 -12.99 0.35 -3.63
C LEU A 114 -12.79 1.43 -4.69
N ARG A 115 -13.05 1.13 -5.96
CA ARG A 115 -12.96 2.06 -7.10
C ARG A 115 -11.62 2.78 -7.14
N LEU A 116 -10.54 2.02 -6.93
CA LEU A 116 -9.18 2.55 -6.92
C LEU A 116 -8.81 3.05 -8.32
N ASP A 117 -7.89 4.02 -8.36
CA ASP A 117 -7.31 4.48 -9.61
C ASP A 117 -6.39 3.39 -10.22
N ILE A 118 -5.64 2.66 -9.39
CA ILE A 118 -4.68 1.61 -9.76
C ILE A 118 -4.61 0.56 -8.64
N MET A 119 -4.39 -0.70 -9.03
CA MET A 119 -3.91 -1.80 -8.18
C MET A 119 -2.69 -2.42 -8.84
N GLY A 120 -1.58 -2.61 -8.11
CA GLY A 120 -0.32 -3.11 -8.69
C GLY A 120 0.81 -3.24 -7.68
#